data_AF-W9WUH3-F1
#
_entry.id   AF-W9WUH3-F1
#
_cell.length_a   1.000
_cell.length_b   1.000
_cell.length_c   1.000
_cell.angle_alpha   90.00
_cell.angle_beta   90.00
_cell.angle_gamma   90.00
#
_symmetry.space_group_name_H-M   'P 1'
#
loop_
_entity.id
_entity.type
_entity.pdbx_description
1 polymer ?
#
loop_
_entity_poly.entity_id
_entity_poly.type
_entity_poly.pdbx_seq_one_letter_code
_entity_poly.pdbx_strand_id
1 'polypeptide(L)'
;MPTAVWDRLSRDTYIDWPTVLLTHRSRKRRETAMQLASAWRIAYQDTARIKFPSGREADAKKAESWVASQLKARRKAIQKHNSYLPIWVEPVLALSFIPVWVFSMDCIRRMAGDKRTVTSLFFRADGSTIDPNIVPMEPGFQTETLWWIPNLASPDHLWILPITYGVLATFSVWTRVREAAKRETDTSSLNGDAERLKVFSANLSKTLSYILTAMPTVFTYLIIRSDLSTAVVLYLIGTTTTQLVQRPLLARVLGTAKRFPLLKAKQAKPKGQVEK
;
A
#
# COMPACT_ATOMS: atom_id res chain seq x y z
N MET A 1 -20.39 -21.05 5.70
CA MET A 1 -19.11 -20.36 5.98
C MET A 1 -18.88 -20.52 7.47
N PRO A 2 -17.74 -21.09 7.90
CA PRO A 2 -17.53 -21.45 9.30
C PRO A 2 -17.55 -20.21 10.20
N THR A 3 -18.26 -20.30 11.33
CA THR A 3 -18.32 -19.23 12.34
C THR A 3 -16.94 -18.85 12.85
N ALA A 4 -16.04 -19.82 13.00
CA ALA A 4 -14.64 -19.60 13.40
C ALA A 4 -13.86 -18.72 12.41
N VAL A 5 -14.11 -18.86 11.11
CA VAL A 5 -13.46 -18.06 10.06
C VAL A 5 -13.98 -16.62 10.11
N TRP A 6 -15.28 -16.42 10.31
CA TRP A 6 -15.89 -15.10 10.46
C TRP A 6 -15.43 -14.36 11.72
N ASP A 7 -15.39 -15.05 12.86
CA ASP A 7 -14.95 -14.45 14.13
C ASP A 7 -13.47 -14.07 14.12
N ARG A 8 -12.65 -14.77 13.33
CA ARG A 8 -11.24 -14.40 13.16
C ARG A 8 -11.06 -13.28 12.14
N LEU A 9 -11.77 -13.31 11.02
CA LEU A 9 -11.83 -12.21 10.06
C LEU A 9 -12.27 -10.90 10.72
N SER A 10 -13.29 -10.95 11.58
CA SER A 10 -13.77 -9.76 12.29
C SER A 10 -12.70 -9.20 13.23
N ARG A 11 -12.04 -10.06 14.02
CA ARG A 11 -10.94 -9.66 14.93
C ARG A 11 -9.75 -9.05 14.18
N ASP A 12 -9.30 -9.66 13.09
CA ASP A 12 -8.22 -9.13 12.26
C ASP A 12 -8.61 -7.75 11.68
N THR A 13 -9.88 -7.58 11.28
CA THR A 13 -10.41 -6.31 10.78
C THR A 13 -10.41 -5.21 11.86
N TYR A 14 -10.71 -5.54 13.12
CA TYR A 14 -10.67 -4.58 14.24
C TYR A 14 -9.26 -4.11 14.56
N ILE A 15 -8.25 -4.97 14.40
CA ILE A 15 -6.83 -4.63 14.67
C ILE A 15 -6.26 -3.76 13.55
N ASP A 16 -6.66 -4.00 12.30
CA ASP A 16 -6.19 -3.23 11.15
C ASP A 16 -6.77 -1.81 11.12
N TRP A 17 -7.99 -1.62 11.62
CA TRP A 17 -8.74 -0.37 11.50
C TRP A 17 -8.02 0.89 12.03
N PRO A 18 -7.46 0.92 13.26
CA PRO A 18 -6.75 2.08 13.78
C PRO A 18 -5.51 2.45 12.96
N THR A 19 -4.79 1.45 12.47
CA THR A 19 -3.55 1.65 11.71
C THR A 19 -3.85 2.23 10.32
N VAL A 20 -4.91 1.73 9.66
CA VAL A 20 -5.40 2.30 8.42
C VAL A 20 -5.90 3.74 8.66
N LEU A 21 -6.62 4.00 9.75
CA LEU A 21 -7.06 5.36 10.10
C LEU A 21 -5.88 6.34 10.28
N LEU A 22 -4.84 5.91 11.00
CA LEU A 22 -3.63 6.71 11.25
C LEU A 22 -2.87 7.03 9.97
N THR A 23 -2.69 6.04 9.09
CA THR A 23 -2.03 6.23 7.79
C THR A 23 -2.83 7.19 6.90
N HIS A 24 -4.16 7.07 6.87
CA HIS A 24 -5.04 7.99 6.15
C HIS A 24 -4.95 9.43 6.69
N ARG A 25 -4.99 9.62 8.00
CA ARG A 25 -4.88 10.94 8.64
C ARG A 25 -3.53 11.61 8.36
N SER A 26 -2.45 10.84 8.48
CA SER A 26 -1.10 11.29 8.15
C SER A 26 -0.99 11.71 6.68
N ARG A 27 -1.57 10.91 5.78
CA ARG A 27 -1.53 11.18 4.35
C ARG A 27 -2.26 12.48 3.98
N LYS A 28 -3.44 12.74 4.56
CA LYS A 28 -4.16 14.02 4.37
C LYS A 28 -3.31 15.22 4.78
N ARG A 29 -2.62 15.13 5.93
CA ARG A 29 -1.70 16.18 6.41
C ARG A 29 -0.49 16.38 5.49
N ARG A 30 0.00 15.30 4.87
CA ARG A 30 1.11 15.38 3.90
C ARG A 30 0.67 16.03 2.59
N GLU A 31 -0.52 15.71 2.10
CA GLU A 31 -1.06 16.29 0.87
C GLU A 31 -1.23 17.81 0.99
N THR A 32 -1.76 18.31 2.12
CA THR A 32 -1.87 19.76 2.36
C THR A 32 -0.50 20.44 2.50
N ALA A 33 0.45 19.80 3.20
CA ALA A 33 1.82 20.31 3.31
C ALA A 33 2.54 20.37 1.95
N MET A 34 2.28 19.39 1.07
CA MET A 34 2.87 19.34 -0.27
C MET A 34 2.35 20.47 -1.17
N GLN A 35 1.07 20.80 -1.07
CA GLN A 35 0.50 21.94 -1.79
C GLN A 35 1.14 23.26 -1.36
N LEU A 36 1.25 23.47 -0.05
CA LEU A 36 1.87 24.68 0.50
C LEU A 36 3.34 24.81 0.06
N ALA A 37 4.08 23.69 0.06
CA ALA A 37 5.46 23.65 -0.42
C ALA A 37 5.57 23.99 -1.91
N SER A 38 4.62 23.55 -2.74
CA SER A 38 4.59 23.88 -4.17
C SER A 38 4.32 25.37 -4.42
N ALA A 39 3.39 25.97 -3.68
CA ALA A 39 3.11 27.40 -3.76
C ALA A 39 4.32 28.25 -3.33
N TRP A 40 4.99 27.87 -2.23
CA TRP A 40 6.20 28.55 -1.79
C TRP A 40 7.36 28.39 -2.76
N ARG A 41 7.48 27.26 -3.45
CA ARG A 41 8.53 27.07 -4.47
C ARG A 41 8.39 28.12 -5.57
N ILE A 42 7.17 28.38 -6.04
CA ILE A 42 6.90 29.41 -7.04
C ILE A 42 7.30 30.79 -6.49
N ALA A 43 6.84 31.15 -5.29
CA ALA A 43 7.17 32.44 -4.68
C ALA A 43 8.69 32.65 -4.48
N TYR A 44 9.41 31.59 -4.08
CA TYR A 44 10.86 31.63 -3.94
C TYR A 44 11.59 31.67 -5.28
N GLN A 45 11.07 31.02 -6.32
CA GLN A 45 11.62 31.13 -7.68
C GLN A 45 11.51 32.57 -8.20
N ASP A 46 10.37 33.23 -7.98
CA ASP A 46 10.20 34.65 -8.34
C ASP A 46 11.21 35.54 -7.59
N THR A 47 11.41 35.30 -6.30
CA THR A 47 12.40 36.03 -5.49
C THR A 47 13.83 35.74 -5.96
N ALA A 48 14.13 34.50 -6.32
CA ALA A 48 15.45 34.10 -6.78
C ALA A 48 15.80 34.71 -8.15
N ARG A 49 14.80 34.86 -9.04
CA ARG A 49 14.94 35.55 -10.32
C ARG A 49 15.35 37.01 -10.15
N ILE A 50 14.83 37.68 -9.12
CA ILE A 50 15.19 39.07 -8.80
C ILE A 50 16.60 39.13 -8.17
N LYS A 51 16.92 38.18 -7.28
CA LYS A 51 18.18 38.16 -6.52
C LYS A 51 19.39 37.77 -7.36
N PHE A 52 19.20 36.95 -8.39
CA PHE A 52 20.23 36.47 -9.30
C PHE A 52 19.83 36.78 -10.75
N PRO A 53 19.96 38.03 -11.21
CA PRO A 53 19.51 38.45 -12.55
C PRO A 53 20.44 37.95 -13.67
N SER A 54 21.66 37.54 -13.34
CA SER A 54 22.67 37.05 -14.26
C SER A 54 22.20 35.75 -14.94
N GLY A 55 21.97 35.78 -16.26
CA GLY A 55 21.53 34.63 -17.05
C GLY A 55 22.57 33.51 -17.23
N ARG A 56 23.58 33.40 -16.35
CA ARG A 56 24.66 32.42 -16.43
C ARG A 56 24.27 31.14 -15.70
N GLU A 57 24.63 29.99 -16.26
CA GLU A 57 24.30 28.67 -15.67
C GLU A 57 24.77 28.51 -14.20
N ALA A 58 25.91 29.10 -13.86
CA ALA A 58 26.44 29.07 -12.50
C ALA A 58 25.53 29.82 -11.51
N ASP A 59 24.88 30.89 -11.94
CA ASP A 59 23.98 31.70 -11.10
C ASP A 59 22.59 31.07 -11.03
N ALA A 60 22.15 30.36 -12.07
CA ALA A 60 20.97 29.51 -12.02
C ALA A 60 21.10 28.42 -10.94
N LYS A 61 22.25 27.74 -10.86
CA LYS A 61 22.52 26.74 -9.80
C LYS A 61 22.52 27.35 -8.40
N LYS A 62 23.03 28.58 -8.23
CA LYS A 62 22.98 29.31 -6.96
C LYS A 62 21.55 29.71 -6.58
N ALA A 63 20.76 30.17 -7.56
CA ALA A 63 19.34 30.48 -7.37
C ALA A 63 18.57 29.23 -6.93
N GLU A 64 18.77 28.09 -7.59
CA GLU A 64 18.11 26.83 -7.26
C GLU A 64 18.49 26.30 -5.88
N SER A 65 19.78 26.30 -5.54
CA SER A 65 20.25 25.87 -4.20
C SER A 65 19.72 26.79 -3.10
N TRP A 66 19.62 28.10 -3.35
CA TRP A 66 18.99 29.04 -2.43
C TRP A 66 17.50 28.73 -2.24
N VAL A 67 16.73 28.52 -3.31
CA VAL A 67 15.32 28.12 -3.23
C VAL A 67 15.16 26.80 -2.47
N ALA A 68 16.02 25.82 -2.73
CA ALA A 68 16.01 24.52 -2.05
C ALA A 68 16.27 24.67 -0.54
N SER A 69 17.20 25.53 -0.14
CA SER A 69 17.51 25.80 1.28
C SER A 69 16.31 26.42 2.02
N GLN A 70 15.64 27.40 1.40
CA GLN A 70 14.46 28.06 1.97
C GLN A 70 13.28 27.10 2.08
N LEU A 71 13.04 26.29 1.04
CA LEU A 71 12.02 25.25 1.07
C LEU A 71 12.28 24.21 2.15
N LYS A 72 13.55 23.81 2.36
CA LYS A 72 13.92 22.86 3.42
C LYS A 72 13.62 23.43 4.82
N ALA A 73 13.97 24.70 5.06
CA ALA A 73 13.68 25.37 6.33
C ALA A 73 12.16 25.45 6.59
N ARG A 74 11.39 25.87 5.58
CA ARG A 74 9.92 25.95 5.65
C ARG A 74 9.26 24.58 5.85
N ARG A 75 9.76 23.54 5.18
CA ARG A 75 9.27 22.17 5.35
C ARG A 75 9.51 21.66 6.76
N LYS A 76 10.67 21.96 7.35
CA LYS A 76 10.98 21.64 8.76
C LYS A 76 10.05 22.38 9.72
N ALA A 77 9.73 23.64 9.43
CA ALA A 77 8.76 24.42 10.21
C ALA A 77 7.34 23.81 10.12
N ILE A 78 6.85 23.46 8.93
CA ILE A 78 5.56 22.77 8.79
C ILE A 78 5.56 21.47 9.59
N GLN A 79 6.61 20.66 9.47
CA GLN A 79 6.69 19.38 10.17
C GLN A 79 6.68 19.55 11.69
N LYS A 80 7.24 20.64 12.22
CA LYS A 80 7.16 20.98 13.64
C LYS A 80 5.73 21.30 14.09
N HIS A 81 4.96 22.01 13.26
CA HIS A 81 3.58 22.42 13.61
C HIS A 81 2.52 21.37 13.27
N ASN A 82 2.74 20.58 12.24
CA ASN A 82 1.84 19.54 11.77
C ASN A 82 2.63 18.23 11.61
N SER A 83 2.68 17.45 12.68
CA SER A 83 3.35 16.15 12.64
C SER A 83 2.59 15.19 11.72
N TYR A 84 3.29 14.70 10.69
CA TYR A 84 2.83 13.66 9.78
C TYR A 84 3.96 12.62 9.61
N LEU A 85 3.56 11.38 9.35
CA LEU A 85 4.49 10.26 9.22
C LEU A 85 5.33 10.39 7.94
N PRO A 86 6.63 10.03 7.98
CA PRO A 86 7.46 9.91 6.79
C PRO A 86 6.86 8.92 5.78
N ILE A 87 7.12 9.13 4.50
CA ILE A 87 6.60 8.26 3.42
C ILE A 87 7.05 6.80 3.56
N TRP A 88 8.22 6.58 4.17
CA TRP A 88 8.80 5.26 4.42
C TRP A 88 8.15 4.50 5.57
N VAL A 89 7.40 5.18 6.44
CA VAL A 89 6.74 4.52 7.58
C VAL A 89 5.47 3.81 7.13
N GLU A 90 4.78 4.29 6.10
CA GLU A 90 3.59 3.63 5.53
C GLU A 90 3.82 2.16 5.10
N PRO A 91 4.84 1.82 4.30
CA PRO A 91 5.11 0.43 3.94
C PRO A 91 5.58 -0.41 5.14
N VAL A 92 6.29 0.17 6.11
CA VAL A 92 6.72 -0.53 7.34
C VAL A 92 5.52 -0.91 8.20
N LEU A 93 4.53 -0.01 8.32
CA LEU A 93 3.25 -0.32 8.97
C LEU A 93 2.49 -1.41 8.22
N ALA A 94 2.55 -1.45 6.89
CA ALA A 94 1.94 -2.56 6.14
C ALA A 94 2.69 -3.89 6.39
N LEU A 95 4.02 -3.84 6.53
CA LEU A 95 4.85 -5.01 6.78
C LEU A 95 4.62 -5.62 8.17
N SER A 96 4.29 -4.81 9.18
CA SER A 96 4.01 -5.30 10.54
C SER A 96 2.78 -6.21 10.63
N PHE A 97 1.93 -6.25 9.60
CA PHE A 97 0.78 -7.14 9.54
C PHE A 97 1.09 -8.52 8.96
N ILE A 98 2.25 -8.70 8.32
CA ILE A 98 2.64 -9.99 7.76
C ILE A 98 2.68 -11.09 8.83
N PRO A 99 3.30 -10.89 10.02
CA PRO A 99 3.30 -11.92 11.06
C PRO A 99 1.89 -12.32 11.51
N VAL A 100 1.00 -11.35 11.75
CA VAL A 100 -0.39 -11.61 12.16
C VAL A 100 -1.11 -12.46 11.12
N TRP A 101 -0.96 -12.09 9.84
CA TRP A 101 -1.53 -12.84 8.73
C TRP A 101 -0.95 -14.27 8.64
N VAL A 102 0.37 -14.44 8.79
CA VAL A 102 1.02 -15.76 8.80
C VAL A 102 0.51 -16.61 9.96
N PHE A 103 0.36 -16.06 11.16
CA PHE A 103 -0.18 -16.79 12.32
C PHE A 103 -1.65 -17.19 12.12
N SER A 104 -2.48 -16.30 11.58
CA SER A 104 -3.88 -16.62 11.26
C SER A 104 -3.99 -17.71 10.18
N MET A 105 -3.18 -17.62 9.13
CA MET A 105 -3.11 -18.65 8.09
C MET A 105 -2.66 -20.00 8.66
N ASP A 106 -1.59 -20.01 9.47
CA ASP A 106 -1.07 -21.23 10.09
C ASP A 106 -2.07 -21.86 11.08
N CYS A 107 -2.82 -21.05 11.82
CA CYS A 107 -3.87 -21.52 12.72
C CYS A 107 -5.01 -22.20 11.95
N ILE A 108 -5.57 -21.55 10.92
CA ILE A 108 -6.67 -22.13 10.13
C ILE A 108 -6.22 -23.41 9.41
N ARG A 109 -4.98 -23.41 8.92
CA ARG A 109 -4.36 -24.58 8.30
C ARG A 109 -4.25 -25.77 9.28
N ARG A 110 -3.81 -25.51 10.52
CA ARG A 110 -3.77 -26.55 11.58
C ARG A 110 -5.17 -27.03 11.96
N MET A 111 -6.15 -26.14 12.05
CA MET A 111 -7.55 -26.49 12.33
C MET A 111 -8.16 -27.37 11.24
N ALA A 112 -7.72 -27.20 9.98
CA ALA A 112 -8.10 -28.05 8.86
C ALA A 112 -7.40 -29.42 8.84
N GLY A 113 -6.46 -29.67 9.77
CA GLY A 113 -5.77 -30.96 9.91
C GLY A 113 -4.51 -31.12 9.05
N ASP A 114 -4.05 -30.06 8.38
CA ASP A 114 -2.80 -30.11 7.61
C ASP A 114 -1.58 -29.99 8.55
N LYS A 115 -0.56 -30.83 8.31
CA LYS A 115 0.64 -30.98 9.15
C LYS A 115 1.87 -30.24 8.61
N ARG A 116 1.80 -29.69 7.39
CA ARG A 116 2.91 -29.00 6.70
C ARG A 116 3.05 -27.54 7.12
N THR A 117 4.21 -27.06 7.58
CA THR A 117 4.41 -25.63 7.90
C THR A 117 4.08 -24.71 6.70
N VAL A 118 3.56 -23.50 6.95
CA VAL A 118 3.34 -22.46 5.90
C VAL A 118 4.63 -22.22 5.09
N THR A 119 5.78 -22.26 5.76
CA THR A 119 7.10 -22.16 5.12
C THR A 119 7.42 -23.36 4.24
N SER A 120 7.14 -24.60 4.68
CA SER A 120 7.33 -25.83 3.86
C SER A 120 6.40 -25.93 2.66
N LEU A 121 5.29 -25.19 2.71
CA LEU A 121 4.22 -25.22 1.72
C LEU A 121 4.49 -24.25 0.57
N PHE A 122 5.18 -23.13 0.84
CA PHE A 122 5.59 -22.14 -0.18
C PHE A 122 7.05 -22.26 -0.61
N PHE A 123 7.93 -22.70 0.28
CA PHE A 123 9.33 -23.00 0.00
C PHE A 123 9.50 -24.48 0.32
N ARG A 124 10.05 -25.31 -0.56
CA ARG A 124 10.35 -26.72 -0.28
C ARG A 124 11.35 -26.79 0.88
N ALA A 125 10.88 -26.64 2.11
CA ALA A 125 11.65 -26.68 3.33
C ALA A 125 11.41 -28.06 3.94
N ASP A 126 12.50 -28.83 4.01
CA ASP A 126 12.48 -30.22 4.43
C ASP A 126 11.85 -30.41 5.82
N GLY A 127 10.89 -31.34 5.90
CA GLY A 127 10.72 -32.23 7.04
C GLY A 127 10.18 -31.72 8.37
N SER A 128 9.86 -30.43 8.54
CA SER A 128 9.27 -29.97 9.82
C SER A 128 7.77 -30.30 9.91
N THR A 129 7.43 -31.51 10.36
CA THR A 129 6.07 -31.82 10.80
C THR A 129 5.80 -31.09 12.11
N ILE A 130 4.78 -30.24 12.11
CA ILE A 130 4.38 -29.49 13.32
C ILE A 130 3.67 -30.43 14.30
N ASP A 131 3.93 -30.24 15.60
CA ASP A 131 3.22 -30.90 16.69
C ASP A 131 1.70 -30.60 16.61
N PRO A 132 0.86 -31.63 16.37
CA PRO A 132 -0.59 -31.47 16.25
C PRO A 132 -1.28 -31.06 17.55
N ASN A 133 -0.60 -31.08 18.70
CA ASN A 133 -1.21 -30.72 20.00
C ASN A 133 -1.37 -29.22 20.24
N ILE A 134 -0.75 -28.35 19.44
CA ILE A 134 -0.79 -26.89 19.68
C ILE A 134 -2.15 -26.27 19.28
N VAL A 135 -2.80 -26.81 18.24
CA VAL A 135 -4.15 -26.41 17.81
C VAL A 135 -4.89 -27.67 17.38
N PRO A 136 -5.91 -28.13 18.13
CA PRO A 136 -6.66 -29.32 17.76
C PRO A 136 -7.43 -29.09 16.45
N MET A 137 -7.55 -30.16 15.66
CA MET A 137 -8.36 -30.14 14.44
C MET A 137 -9.82 -29.87 14.81
N GLU A 138 -10.44 -28.89 14.15
CA GLU A 138 -11.83 -28.54 14.43
C GLU A 138 -12.74 -29.46 13.60
N PRO A 139 -13.66 -30.21 14.23
CA PRO A 139 -14.53 -31.15 13.51
C PRO A 139 -15.46 -30.43 12.50
N GLY A 140 -15.74 -29.14 12.71
CA GLY A 140 -16.52 -28.31 11.79
C GLY A 140 -15.97 -28.25 10.37
N PHE A 141 -14.64 -28.26 10.18
CA PHE A 141 -14.04 -28.23 8.84
C PHE A 141 -14.20 -29.54 8.06
N GLN A 142 -14.46 -30.65 8.76
CA GLN A 142 -14.72 -31.94 8.11
C GLN A 142 -16.21 -32.17 7.84
N THR A 143 -17.09 -31.55 8.62
CA THR A 143 -18.54 -31.68 8.46
C THR A 143 -19.15 -30.62 7.53
N GLU A 144 -18.53 -29.45 7.43
CA GLU A 144 -19.00 -28.39 6.54
C GLU A 144 -18.66 -28.68 5.08
N THR A 145 -19.64 -28.45 4.21
CA THR A 145 -19.54 -28.67 2.76
C THR A 145 -19.89 -27.38 2.00
N LEU A 146 -19.35 -27.26 0.80
CA LEU A 146 -19.75 -26.26 -0.19
C LEU A 146 -20.40 -26.97 -1.38
N TRP A 147 -21.09 -26.22 -2.24
CA TRP A 147 -21.89 -26.81 -3.33
C TRP A 147 -21.11 -27.72 -4.28
N TRP A 148 -19.78 -27.58 -4.38
CA TRP A 148 -18.91 -28.45 -5.17
C TRP A 148 -17.75 -29.07 -4.37
N ILE A 149 -17.69 -28.85 -3.05
CA ILE A 149 -16.60 -29.34 -2.20
C ILE A 149 -17.17 -30.17 -1.04
N PRO A 150 -16.79 -31.45 -0.92
CA PRO A 150 -17.38 -32.36 0.06
C PRO A 150 -16.92 -32.10 1.49
N ASN A 151 -15.79 -31.42 1.71
CA ASN A 151 -15.29 -31.04 3.02
C ASN A 151 -14.31 -29.86 2.91
N LEU A 152 -14.36 -28.91 3.85
CA LEU A 152 -13.48 -27.74 3.84
C LEU A 152 -12.01 -28.08 4.17
N ALA A 153 -11.77 -29.24 4.77
CA ALA A 153 -10.42 -29.73 5.04
C ALA A 153 -9.67 -30.13 3.76
N SER A 154 -10.37 -30.65 2.73
CA SER A 154 -9.71 -31.09 1.50
C SER A 154 -9.34 -29.92 0.58
N PRO A 155 -8.34 -30.13 -0.30
CA PRO A 155 -8.04 -29.20 -1.37
C PRO A 155 -9.19 -29.11 -2.38
N ASP A 156 -9.42 -27.92 -2.94
CA ASP A 156 -10.43 -27.71 -3.98
C ASP A 156 -10.00 -28.40 -5.29
N HIS A 157 -10.67 -29.48 -5.65
CA HIS A 157 -10.32 -30.27 -6.84
C HIS A 157 -10.64 -29.55 -8.17
N LEU A 158 -11.60 -28.61 -8.18
CA LEU A 158 -11.96 -27.86 -9.40
C LEU A 158 -11.13 -26.59 -9.57
N TRP A 159 -10.27 -26.27 -8.60
CA TRP A 159 -9.47 -25.05 -8.53
C TRP A 159 -10.27 -23.73 -8.68
N ILE A 160 -11.59 -23.76 -8.49
CA ILE A 160 -12.47 -22.60 -8.59
C ILE A 160 -12.07 -21.56 -7.53
N LEU A 161 -11.80 -22.00 -6.29
CA LEU A 161 -11.44 -21.11 -5.19
C LEU A 161 -10.05 -20.48 -5.37
N PRO A 162 -8.98 -21.21 -5.72
CA PRO A 162 -7.70 -20.60 -6.07
C PRO A 162 -7.81 -19.59 -7.22
N ILE A 163 -8.56 -19.91 -8.28
CA ILE A 163 -8.74 -18.99 -9.42
C ILE A 163 -9.50 -17.73 -9.01
N THR A 164 -10.59 -17.87 -8.26
CA THR A 164 -11.36 -16.70 -7.77
C THR A 164 -10.52 -15.81 -6.86
N TYR A 165 -9.73 -16.40 -5.96
CA TYR A 165 -8.73 -15.68 -5.19
C TYR A 165 -7.75 -14.91 -6.11
N GLY A 166 -7.19 -15.58 -7.12
CA GLY A 166 -6.21 -14.99 -8.04
C GLY A 166 -6.76 -13.80 -8.81
N VAL A 167 -8.00 -13.90 -9.31
CA VAL A 167 -8.71 -12.79 -9.97
C VAL A 167 -8.90 -11.63 -9.00
N LEU A 168 -9.38 -11.90 -7.78
CA LEU A 168 -9.67 -10.88 -6.79
C LEU A 168 -8.39 -10.18 -6.29
N ALA A 169 -7.33 -10.94 -6.04
CA ALA A 169 -6.03 -10.43 -5.65
C ALA A 169 -5.40 -9.59 -6.77
N THR A 170 -5.49 -10.03 -8.02
CA THR A 170 -5.04 -9.27 -9.19
C THR A 170 -5.79 -7.95 -9.30
N PHE A 171 -7.12 -7.97 -9.14
CA PHE A 171 -7.94 -6.75 -9.15
C PHE A 171 -7.57 -5.79 -8.00
N SER A 172 -7.35 -6.32 -6.80
CA SER A 172 -6.94 -5.55 -5.62
C SER A 172 -5.58 -4.87 -5.82
N VAL A 173 -4.61 -5.55 -6.42
CA VAL A 173 -3.32 -4.93 -6.72
C VAL A 173 -3.43 -3.94 -7.88
N TRP A 174 -4.14 -4.28 -8.95
CA TRP A 174 -4.30 -3.43 -10.12
C TRP A 174 -4.88 -2.06 -9.76
N THR A 175 -5.91 -2.03 -8.91
CA THR A 175 -6.49 -0.77 -8.41
C THR A 175 -5.47 0.05 -7.61
N ARG A 176 -4.63 -0.59 -6.76
CA ARG A 176 -3.55 0.09 -6.03
C ARG A 176 -2.47 0.67 -6.94
N VAL A 177 -1.98 -0.12 -7.90
CA VAL A 177 -0.94 0.30 -8.85
C VAL A 177 -1.45 1.45 -9.71
N ARG A 178 -2.70 1.36 -10.20
CA ARG A 178 -3.34 2.44 -10.95
C ARG A 178 -3.45 3.72 -10.14
N GLU A 179 -3.80 3.62 -8.86
CA GLU A 179 -3.84 4.79 -7.97
C GLU A 179 -2.46 5.39 -7.68
N ALA A 180 -1.43 4.55 -7.54
CA ALA A 180 -0.05 4.98 -7.32
C ALA A 180 0.54 5.65 -8.57
N ALA A 181 0.31 5.08 -9.76
CA ALA A 181 0.72 5.66 -11.03
C ALA A 181 0.12 7.07 -11.25
N LYS A 182 -1.17 7.25 -10.90
CA LYS A 182 -1.84 8.57 -10.89
C LYS A 182 -1.27 9.59 -9.87
N ARG A 183 -0.32 9.21 -9.01
CA ARG A 183 0.29 10.10 -8.00
C ARG A 183 1.71 10.49 -8.38
N GLU A 184 2.47 9.61 -9.02
CA GLU A 184 3.84 9.91 -9.45
C GLU A 184 3.88 11.07 -10.46
N THR A 185 2.89 11.15 -11.36
CA THR A 185 2.76 12.22 -12.35
C THR A 185 2.74 13.62 -11.74
N ASP A 186 2.17 13.78 -10.53
CA ASP A 186 1.99 15.08 -9.86
C ASP A 186 3.23 15.53 -9.07
N THR A 187 4.21 14.64 -8.84
CA THR A 187 5.38 14.87 -7.97
C THR A 187 6.68 15.21 -8.74
N SER A 188 6.57 15.42 -10.05
CA SER A 188 7.68 15.54 -11.00
C SER A 188 8.55 16.81 -10.86
N SER A 189 8.26 17.77 -9.98
CA SER A 189 8.84 19.13 -10.03
C SER A 189 9.86 19.56 -8.96
N LEU A 190 10.56 18.64 -8.27
CA LEU A 190 11.55 18.97 -7.22
C LEU A 190 12.95 18.40 -7.52
N ASN A 191 13.98 19.26 -7.48
CA ASN A 191 15.29 19.07 -8.11
C ASN A 191 16.50 19.09 -7.14
N GLY A 192 17.65 18.54 -7.60
CA GLY A 192 19.00 18.71 -7.04
C GLY A 192 19.62 17.42 -6.48
N ASP A 193 19.87 17.36 -5.17
CA ASP A 193 20.46 16.16 -4.53
C ASP A 193 19.45 15.06 -4.20
N ALA A 194 18.16 15.43 -4.18
CA ALA A 194 17.06 14.49 -4.09
C ALA A 194 16.87 13.67 -5.38
N GLU A 195 17.53 14.04 -6.49
CA GLU A 195 17.32 13.44 -7.80
C GLU A 195 17.84 11.99 -7.86
N ARG A 196 19.01 11.70 -7.27
CA ARG A 196 19.54 10.31 -7.22
C ARG A 196 18.67 9.39 -6.36
N LEU A 197 18.27 9.88 -5.19
CA LEU A 197 17.39 9.15 -4.26
C LEU A 197 15.97 9.03 -4.82
N LYS A 198 15.53 10.00 -5.62
CA LYS A 198 14.24 10.00 -6.31
C LYS A 198 14.25 9.07 -7.53
N VAL A 199 15.30 9.06 -8.34
CA VAL A 199 15.49 8.10 -9.44
C VAL A 199 15.56 6.69 -8.88
N PHE A 200 16.29 6.48 -7.79
CA PHE A 200 16.27 5.20 -7.07
C PHE A 200 14.85 4.86 -6.58
N SER A 201 14.15 5.80 -5.94
CA SER A 201 12.79 5.55 -5.44
C SER A 201 11.76 5.33 -6.55
N ALA A 202 11.94 5.97 -7.71
CA ALA A 202 11.05 5.87 -8.87
C ALA A 202 11.32 4.57 -9.65
N ASN A 203 12.58 4.14 -9.70
CA ASN A 203 12.91 2.81 -10.22
C ASN A 203 12.42 1.74 -9.24
N LEU A 204 12.62 1.93 -7.94
CA LEU A 204 12.11 1.04 -6.89
C LEU A 204 10.58 0.96 -6.93
N SER A 205 9.86 2.07 -7.08
CA SER A 205 8.40 2.08 -7.14
C SER A 205 7.88 1.42 -8.41
N LYS A 206 8.52 1.64 -9.57
CA LYS A 206 8.23 0.92 -10.81
C LYS A 206 8.47 -0.57 -10.67
N THR A 207 9.65 -0.98 -10.22
CA THR A 207 10.00 -2.39 -10.00
C THR A 207 9.05 -3.04 -8.99
N LEU A 208 8.76 -2.36 -7.87
CA LEU A 208 7.80 -2.83 -6.87
C LEU A 208 6.39 -2.93 -7.45
N SER A 209 5.98 -2.02 -8.34
CA SER A 209 4.67 -2.09 -9.01
C SER A 209 4.55 -3.31 -9.93
N TYR A 210 5.62 -3.65 -10.67
CA TYR A 210 5.68 -4.86 -11.49
C TYR A 210 5.66 -6.12 -10.62
N ILE A 211 6.48 -6.15 -9.58
CA ILE A 211 6.53 -7.27 -8.62
C ILE A 211 5.16 -7.46 -7.98
N LEU A 212 4.56 -6.40 -7.43
CA LEU A 212 3.24 -6.46 -6.81
C LEU A 212 2.18 -6.97 -7.79
N THR A 213 2.22 -6.55 -9.05
CA THR A 213 1.24 -6.99 -10.07
C THR A 213 1.40 -8.46 -10.42
N ALA A 214 2.63 -9.00 -10.40
CA ALA A 214 2.92 -10.41 -10.63
C ALA A 214 2.72 -11.29 -9.38
N MET A 215 2.70 -10.72 -8.17
CA MET A 215 2.54 -11.49 -6.93
C MET A 215 1.24 -12.31 -6.87
N PRO A 216 0.05 -11.77 -7.22
CA PRO A 216 -1.19 -12.54 -7.23
C PRO A 216 -1.14 -13.80 -8.10
N THR A 217 -0.54 -13.71 -9.30
CA THR A 217 -0.47 -14.86 -10.21
C THR A 217 0.50 -15.92 -9.69
N VAL A 218 1.66 -15.51 -9.18
CA VAL A 218 2.62 -16.43 -8.54
C VAL A 218 2.02 -17.09 -7.31
N PHE A 219 1.34 -16.32 -6.45
CA PHE A 219 0.75 -16.84 -5.23
C PHE A 219 -0.42 -17.79 -5.55
N THR A 220 -1.23 -17.49 -6.56
CA THR A 220 -2.29 -18.40 -7.04
C THR A 220 -1.71 -19.71 -7.56
N TYR A 221 -0.63 -19.64 -8.34
CA TYR A 221 0.08 -20.84 -8.79
C TYR A 221 0.61 -21.67 -7.61
N LEU A 222 1.17 -21.02 -6.59
CA LEU A 222 1.63 -21.70 -5.38
C LEU A 222 0.47 -22.35 -4.61
N ILE A 223 -0.69 -21.70 -4.50
CA ILE A 223 -1.90 -22.28 -3.88
C ILE A 223 -2.30 -23.57 -4.60
N ILE A 224 -2.32 -23.55 -5.93
CA ILE A 224 -2.68 -24.73 -6.75
C ILE A 224 -1.63 -25.84 -6.59
N ARG A 225 -0.34 -25.50 -6.61
CA ARG A 225 0.74 -26.50 -6.52
C ARG A 225 0.87 -27.14 -5.13
N SER A 226 0.48 -26.44 -4.09
CA SER A 226 0.66 -26.88 -2.71
C SER A 226 -0.53 -27.63 -2.14
N ASP A 227 -1.61 -27.78 -2.92
CA ASP A 227 -2.87 -28.42 -2.51
C ASP A 227 -3.38 -27.87 -1.18
N LEU A 228 -3.49 -26.53 -1.09
CA LEU A 228 -3.98 -25.89 0.12
C LEU A 228 -5.41 -26.30 0.45
N SER A 229 -5.65 -26.49 1.75
CA SER A 229 -6.99 -26.72 2.28
C SER A 229 -7.95 -25.59 1.88
N THR A 230 -9.15 -25.98 1.45
CA THR A 230 -10.23 -25.09 1.04
C THR A 230 -10.54 -24.02 2.10
N ALA A 231 -10.49 -24.37 3.38
CA ALA A 231 -10.67 -23.44 4.49
C ALA A 231 -9.68 -22.25 4.45
N VAL A 232 -8.42 -22.51 4.11
CA VAL A 232 -7.37 -21.50 4.02
C VAL A 232 -7.62 -20.58 2.82
N VAL A 233 -8.00 -21.16 1.67
CA VAL A 233 -8.32 -20.37 0.46
C VAL A 233 -9.53 -19.46 0.70
N LEU A 234 -10.55 -19.93 1.41
CA LEU A 234 -11.70 -19.11 1.81
C LEU A 234 -11.31 -17.96 2.74
N TYR A 235 -10.41 -18.19 3.69
CA TYR A 235 -9.86 -17.12 4.53
C TYR A 235 -9.12 -16.07 3.68
N LEU A 236 -8.34 -16.49 2.69
CA LEU A 236 -7.63 -15.59 1.77
C LEU A 236 -8.59 -14.77 0.90
N ILE A 237 -9.68 -15.38 0.41
CA ILE A 237 -10.74 -14.67 -0.33
C ILE A 237 -11.44 -13.67 0.61
N GLY A 238 -11.79 -14.09 1.83
CA GLY A 238 -12.44 -13.23 2.82
C GLY A 238 -11.59 -12.00 3.14
N THR A 239 -10.31 -12.20 3.46
CA THR A 239 -9.39 -11.10 3.80
C THR A 239 -9.18 -10.13 2.64
N THR A 240 -8.97 -10.63 1.42
CA THR A 240 -8.82 -9.78 0.23
C THR A 240 -10.10 -9.02 -0.12
N THR A 241 -11.27 -9.65 0.04
CA THR A 241 -12.58 -9.00 -0.15
C THR A 241 -12.80 -7.89 0.88
N THR A 242 -12.54 -8.17 2.16
CA THR A 242 -12.65 -7.16 3.23
C THR A 242 -11.75 -5.97 2.95
N GLN A 243 -10.50 -6.20 2.53
CA GLN A 243 -9.59 -5.10 2.17
C GLN A 243 -10.09 -4.27 0.97
N LEU A 244 -10.72 -4.91 -0.02
CA LEU A 244 -11.31 -4.22 -1.18
C LEU A 244 -12.50 -3.33 -0.80
N VAL A 245 -13.32 -3.75 0.16
CA VAL A 245 -14.50 -2.99 0.61
C VAL A 245 -14.14 -1.92 1.64
N GLN A 246 -13.27 -2.23 2.59
CA GLN A 246 -12.92 -1.37 3.72
C GLN A 246 -12.26 -0.06 3.25
N ARG A 247 -11.40 -0.12 2.23
CA ARG A 247 -10.65 1.04 1.73
C ARG A 247 -11.52 2.14 1.09
N PRO A 248 -12.37 1.85 0.08
CA PRO A 248 -13.22 2.88 -0.51
C PRO A 248 -14.25 3.40 0.51
N LEU A 249 -14.73 2.54 1.41
CA LEU A 249 -15.65 2.94 2.48
C LEU A 249 -14.97 3.91 3.44
N LEU A 250 -13.76 3.61 3.92
CA LEU A 250 -12.95 4.51 4.73
C LEU A 250 -12.65 5.83 4.02
N ALA A 251 -12.29 5.77 2.73
CA ALA A 251 -12.01 6.97 1.96
C ALA A 251 -13.23 7.89 1.85
N ARG A 252 -14.43 7.31 1.71
CA ARG A 252 -15.72 8.02 1.70
C ARG A 252 -16.08 8.58 3.08
N VAL A 253 -16.04 7.76 4.13
CA VAL A 253 -16.37 8.16 5.52
C VAL A 253 -15.46 9.27 6.00
N LEU A 254 -14.16 9.20 5.71
CA LEU A 254 -13.19 10.21 6.11
C LEU A 254 -13.20 11.47 5.21
N GLY A 255 -14.09 11.52 4.20
CA GLY A 255 -14.21 12.65 3.28
C GLY A 255 -12.95 12.92 2.45
N THR A 256 -12.08 11.92 2.32
CA THR A 256 -10.77 12.03 1.63
C THR A 256 -10.82 11.67 0.15
N ALA A 257 -11.99 11.29 -0.37
CA ALA A 257 -12.17 10.96 -1.78
C ALA A 257 -11.89 12.15 -2.73
N LYS A 258 -12.04 13.39 -2.25
CA LYS A 258 -11.74 14.60 -3.04
C LYS A 258 -10.27 14.95 -2.92
N ARG A 259 -9.53 14.78 -4.02
CA ARG A 259 -8.19 15.38 -4.17
C ARG A 259 -8.33 16.88 -4.27
N PHE A 260 -7.55 17.61 -3.50
CA PHE A 260 -7.40 19.05 -3.68
C PHE A 260 -6.41 19.29 -4.85
N PRO A 261 -6.78 20.06 -5.88
CA PRO A 261 -5.85 20.37 -6.96
C PRO A 261 -4.66 21.17 -6.40
N LEU A 262 -3.48 21.01 -7.00
CA LEU A 262 -2.32 21.83 -6.65
C LEU A 262 -2.70 23.31 -6.84
N LEU A 263 -2.49 24.11 -5.80
CA LEU A 263 -2.69 25.55 -5.87
C LEU A 263 -1.68 26.12 -6.87
N LYS A 264 -2.12 26.34 -8.12
CA LYS A 264 -1.36 27.15 -9.07
C LYS A 264 -1.39 28.57 -8.56
N ALA A 265 -0.28 29.04 -8.00
CA ALA A 265 -0.14 30.45 -7.69
C ALA A 265 -0.38 31.24 -8.99
N LYS A 266 -1.31 32.20 -8.95
CA LYS A 266 -1.56 33.10 -10.07
C LYS A 266 -0.24 33.84 -10.32
N GLN A 267 0.46 33.50 -11.39
CA GLN A 267 1.73 34.16 -11.72
C GLN A 267 1.47 35.66 -11.74
N ALA A 268 2.24 36.42 -10.97
CA ALA A 268 2.12 37.87 -10.98
C ALA A 268 2.44 38.34 -12.41
N LYS A 269 1.45 38.91 -13.10
CA LYS A 269 1.65 39.52 -14.41
C LYS A 269 2.80 40.53 -14.26
N PRO A 270 3.86 40.48 -15.09
CA PRO A 270 4.90 41.49 -15.04
C PRO A 270 4.26 42.85 -15.33
N LYS A 271 4.50 43.82 -14.44
CA LYS A 271 4.08 45.22 -14.60
C LYS A 271 4.66 45.73 -15.93
N GLY A 272 3.82 45.94 -16.95
CA GLY A 272 4.24 46.58 -18.21
C GLY A 272 3.74 45.97 -19.53
N GLN A 273 2.98 44.88 -19.55
CA GLN A 273 2.35 44.43 -20.80
C GLN A 273 1.00 45.12 -21.00
N VAL A 274 0.99 46.15 -21.85
CA VAL A 274 -0.21 46.74 -22.46
C VAL A 274 -0.75 45.73 -23.47
N GLU A 275 -2.04 45.38 -23.35
CA GLU A 275 -2.74 44.53 -24.31
C GLU A 275 -2.78 45.20 -25.69
N LYS A 276 -2.37 44.46 -26.72
CA LYS A 276 -2.78 44.70 -28.10
C LYS A 276 -3.82 43.65 -28.47
#